data_AF-A0A6P0U5M9-F1
#
_entry.id   AF-A0A6P0U5M9-F1
#
_cell.length_a   1.000
_cell.length_b   1.000
_cell.length_c   1.000
_cell.angle_alpha   90.00
_cell.angle_beta   90.00
_cell.angle_gamma   90.00
#
_symmetry.space_group_name_H-M   'P 1'
#
loop_
_entity.id
_entity.type
_entity.pdbx_description
1 polymer ?
#
loop_
_entity_poly.entity_id
_entity_poly.type
_entity_poly.pdbx_seq_one_letter_code
_entity_poly.pdbx_strand_id
1 'polypeptide(L)'
;MQGKYILKILLALILLVSLTIFAPLAQAGEQGLDVYFFYSQTCPHCAKQKPLMEYLDRQNEEIKVYSFEVSQNPKIWREFLAKHQIASEAVPRTFIGDKNFIGYSETEGELEYNPVYGVISATKTR
;
A
#
# COMPACT_ATOMS: atom_id res chain seq x y z
N MET A 1 53.82 -29.86 10.51
CA MET A 1 52.38 -30.06 10.83
C MET A 1 51.60 -28.76 11.11
N GLN A 2 52.21 -27.70 11.65
CA GLN A 2 51.54 -26.45 12.04
C GLN A 2 51.03 -25.59 10.85
N GLY A 3 51.76 -25.55 9.73
CA GLY A 3 51.42 -24.69 8.57
C GLY A 3 50.11 -25.05 7.85
N LYS A 4 49.68 -26.31 7.93
CA LYS A 4 48.39 -26.76 7.34
C LYS A 4 47.18 -26.17 8.07
N TYR A 5 47.30 -25.90 9.37
CA TYR A 5 46.23 -25.29 10.16
C TYR A 5 46.17 -23.77 9.94
N ILE A 6 47.33 -23.11 9.83
CA ILE A 6 47.42 -21.68 9.53
C ILE A 6 46.79 -21.38 8.16
N LEU A 7 47.06 -22.22 7.15
CA LEU A 7 46.46 -22.07 5.81
C LEU A 7 44.93 -22.27 5.83
N LYS A 8 44.42 -23.23 6.62
CA LYS A 8 42.98 -23.45 6.80
C LYS A 8 42.29 -22.32 7.55
N ILE A 9 42.96 -21.75 8.56
CA ILE A 9 42.45 -20.59 9.31
C ILE A 9 42.39 -19.37 8.40
N LEU A 10 43.42 -19.13 7.58
CA LEU A 10 43.43 -18.05 6.58
C LEU A 10 42.31 -18.23 5.54
N LEU A 11 42.13 -19.44 5.01
CA LEU A 11 41.03 -19.75 4.07
C LEU A 11 39.65 -19.54 4.70
N ALA A 12 39.46 -19.95 5.97
CA ALA A 12 38.21 -19.75 6.68
C ALA A 12 37.93 -18.26 6.95
N LEU A 13 38.95 -17.47 7.28
CA LEU A 13 38.84 -16.02 7.47
C LEU A 13 38.49 -15.29 6.17
N ILE A 14 39.12 -15.68 5.06
CA ILE A 14 38.82 -15.13 3.73
C ILE A 14 37.38 -15.46 3.33
N LEU A 15 36.92 -16.70 3.58
CA LEU A 15 35.55 -17.12 3.30
C LEU A 15 34.54 -16.34 4.17
N LEU A 16 34.85 -16.11 5.45
CA LEU A 16 33.99 -15.38 6.37
C LEU A 16 33.86 -13.90 5.97
N VAL A 17 34.97 -13.26 5.61
CA VAL A 17 35.00 -11.86 5.14
C VAL A 17 34.27 -11.73 3.79
N SER A 18 34.49 -12.66 2.87
CA SER A 18 33.76 -12.73 1.59
C SER A 18 32.24 -12.80 1.78
N LEU A 19 31.77 -13.50 2.82
CA LEU A 19 30.34 -13.65 3.09
C LEU A 19 29.70 -12.33 3.57
N THR A 20 30.47 -11.49 4.28
CA THR A 20 29.97 -10.20 4.80
C THR A 20 29.90 -9.10 3.75
N ILE A 21 30.73 -9.15 2.70
CA ILE A 21 30.78 -8.13 1.64
C ILE A 21 29.59 -8.25 0.68
N PHE A 22 29.02 -9.45 0.52
CA PHE A 22 27.88 -9.70 -0.37
C PHE A 22 26.51 -9.59 0.32
N ALA A 23 26.45 -9.16 1.59
CA ALA A 23 25.16 -8.88 2.20
C ALA A 23 24.49 -7.72 1.45
N PRO A 24 23.29 -7.92 0.85
CA PRO A 24 22.58 -6.82 0.24
C PRO A 24 22.30 -5.79 1.34
N LEU A 25 22.76 -4.57 1.16
CA LEU A 25 22.24 -3.43 1.89
C LEU A 25 20.74 -3.41 1.62
N ALA A 26 19.95 -3.76 2.62
CA ALA A 26 18.51 -3.54 2.60
C ALA A 26 18.31 -2.02 2.58
N GLN A 27 18.35 -1.44 1.38
CA GLN A 27 17.89 -0.09 1.14
C GLN A 27 16.39 -0.15 1.40
N ALA A 28 15.96 0.30 2.57
CA ALA A 28 14.58 0.74 2.75
C ALA A 28 14.43 1.92 1.79
N GLY A 29 14.09 1.62 0.53
CA GLY A 29 13.79 2.64 -0.44
C GLY A 29 12.64 3.45 0.13
N GLU A 30 12.75 4.77 0.06
CA GLU A 30 11.64 5.71 0.17
C GLU A 30 10.66 5.43 -0.99
N GLN A 31 10.05 4.25 -0.99
CA GLN A 31 8.99 3.89 -1.91
C GLN A 31 7.77 4.61 -1.39
N GLY A 32 7.49 5.77 -1.99
CA GLY A 32 6.28 6.53 -1.70
C GLY A 32 5.05 5.61 -1.70
N LEU A 33 4.14 5.87 -0.77
CA LEU A 33 2.91 5.13 -0.58
C LEU A 33 1.88 5.56 -1.63
N ASP A 34 1.60 4.66 -2.57
CA ASP A 34 0.52 4.83 -3.54
C ASP A 34 -0.84 4.56 -2.89
N VAL A 35 -1.74 5.54 -3.04
CA VAL A 35 -3.13 5.46 -2.61
C VAL A 35 -4.04 5.57 -3.83
N TYR A 36 -4.85 4.56 -4.09
CA TYR A 36 -5.80 4.57 -5.22
C TYR A 36 -7.21 4.87 -4.71
N PHE A 37 -7.81 5.97 -5.18
CA PHE A 37 -9.15 6.41 -4.81
C PHE A 37 -10.11 6.30 -5.98
N PHE A 38 -11.04 5.35 -5.91
CA PHE A 38 -12.09 5.16 -6.89
C PHE A 38 -13.38 5.83 -6.42
N TYR A 39 -13.94 6.69 -7.27
CA TYR A 39 -15.07 7.53 -6.92
C TYR A 39 -16.06 7.67 -8.08
N SER A 40 -17.25 8.20 -7.76
CA SER A 40 -18.17 8.70 -8.77
C SER A 40 -18.59 10.14 -8.48
N GLN A 41 -18.83 10.92 -9.52
CA GLN A 41 -19.30 12.31 -9.39
C GLN A 41 -20.69 12.43 -8.74
N THR A 42 -21.53 11.40 -8.88
CA THR A 42 -22.90 11.38 -8.36
C THR A 42 -23.00 10.77 -6.95
N CYS A 43 -21.86 10.43 -6.33
CA CYS A 43 -21.78 9.75 -5.04
C CYS A 43 -21.52 10.75 -3.90
N PRO A 44 -22.48 10.99 -2.98
CA PRO A 44 -22.32 11.97 -1.90
C PRO A 44 -21.16 11.65 -0.94
N HIS A 45 -20.96 10.36 -0.62
CA HIS A 45 -19.86 9.92 0.24
C HIS A 45 -18.49 10.15 -0.41
N CYS A 46 -18.42 10.02 -1.73
CA CYS A 46 -17.22 10.29 -2.50
C CYS A 46 -16.88 11.79 -2.46
N ALA A 47 -17.87 12.66 -2.61
CA ALA A 47 -17.70 14.10 -2.48
C ALA A 47 -17.17 14.50 -1.09
N LYS A 48 -17.64 13.83 -0.03
CA LYS A 48 -17.16 14.03 1.35
C LYS A 48 -15.73 13.54 1.58
N GLN A 49 -15.31 12.44 0.93
CA GLN A 49 -13.96 11.91 1.10
C GLN A 49 -12.90 12.67 0.29
N LYS A 50 -13.28 13.21 -0.87
CA LYS A 50 -12.36 13.85 -1.83
C LYS A 50 -11.42 14.91 -1.21
N PRO A 51 -11.86 15.80 -0.29
CA PRO A 51 -10.97 16.74 0.37
C PRO A 51 -9.83 16.08 1.17
N LEU A 52 -10.08 14.93 1.81
CA LEU A 52 -9.05 14.17 2.53
C LEU A 52 -8.02 13.61 1.55
N MET A 53 -8.46 13.05 0.43
CA MET A 53 -7.57 12.52 -0.62
C MET A 53 -6.68 13.62 -1.21
N GLU A 54 -7.25 14.79 -1.47
CA GLU A 54 -6.51 15.95 -1.95
C GLU A 54 -5.56 16.54 -0.91
N TYR A 55 -5.92 16.50 0.37
CA TYR A 55 -5.04 16.91 1.46
C TYR A 55 -3.83 15.97 1.56
N LEU A 56 -4.04 14.65 1.51
CA LEU A 56 -2.96 13.66 1.59
C LEU A 56 -1.96 13.81 0.43
N ASP A 57 -2.43 13.95 -0.81
CA ASP A 57 -1.56 14.12 -1.99
C ASP A 57 -0.75 15.43 -1.95
N ARG A 58 -1.30 16.49 -1.34
CA ARG A 58 -0.64 17.81 -1.28
C ARG A 58 0.32 17.97 -0.10
N GLN A 59 0.11 17.26 0.99
CA GLN A 59 0.79 17.54 2.26
C GLN A 59 1.83 16.49 2.63
N ASN A 60 1.88 15.37 1.91
CA ASN A 60 2.85 14.33 2.16
C ASN A 60 3.55 13.95 0.85
N GLU A 61 4.82 14.34 0.71
CA GLU A 61 5.65 14.02 -0.46
C GLU A 61 5.86 12.51 -0.65
N GLU A 62 5.74 11.75 0.44
CA GLU A 62 5.80 10.29 0.43
C GLU A 62 4.45 9.65 0.07
N ILE A 63 3.36 10.39 -0.13
CA ILE A 63 2.06 9.83 -0.52
C ILE A 63 1.67 10.34 -1.90
N LYS A 64 1.36 9.41 -2.81
CA LYS A 64 0.76 9.73 -4.10
C LYS A 64 -0.66 9.21 -4.18
N VAL A 65 -1.62 10.12 -4.37
CA VAL A 65 -3.03 9.75 -4.53
C VAL A 65 -3.44 9.74 -5.99
N TYR A 66 -3.82 8.55 -6.49
CA TYR A 66 -4.37 8.35 -7.82
C TYR A 66 -5.89 8.26 -7.75
N SER A 67 -6.58 9.29 -8.24
CA SER A 67 -8.04 9.36 -8.22
C SER A 67 -8.66 8.97 -9.56
N PHE A 68 -9.58 8.00 -9.56
CA PHE A 68 -10.26 7.51 -10.76
C PHE A 68 -11.77 7.64 -10.65
N GLU A 69 -12.38 8.38 -11.59
CA GLU A 69 -13.82 8.36 -11.76
C GLU A 69 -14.22 7.05 -12.46
N VAL A 70 -15.03 6.22 -11.82
CA VAL A 70 -15.27 4.83 -12.24
C VAL A 70 -16.02 4.71 -13.57
N SER A 71 -16.91 5.64 -13.90
CA SER A 71 -17.64 5.65 -15.18
C SER A 71 -16.75 6.08 -16.35
N GLN A 72 -15.76 6.94 -16.08
CA GLN A 72 -14.75 7.35 -17.06
C GLN A 72 -13.62 6.32 -17.20
N ASN A 73 -13.35 5.54 -16.14
CA ASN A 73 -12.25 4.56 -16.09
C ASN A 73 -12.74 3.12 -15.81
N PRO A 74 -13.73 2.59 -16.55
CA PRO A 74 -14.37 1.32 -16.20
C PRO A 74 -13.45 0.11 -16.37
N LYS A 75 -12.38 0.22 -17.18
CA LYS A 75 -11.39 -0.85 -17.36
C LYS A 75 -10.50 -0.98 -16.12
N ILE A 76 -9.89 0.13 -15.70
CA ILE A 76 -9.03 0.20 -14.50
C ILE A 76 -9.83 -0.24 -13.27
N TRP A 77 -11.09 0.23 -13.16
CA TRP A 77 -11.95 -0.15 -12.05
C TRP A 77 -12.19 -1.65 -11.96
N ARG A 78 -12.57 -2.29 -13.07
CA ARG A 78 -12.78 -3.74 -13.13
C ARG A 78 -11.51 -4.53 -12.87
N GLU A 79 -10.36 -4.06 -13.35
CA GLU A 79 -9.06 -4.71 -13.12
C GLU A 79 -8.70 -4.71 -11.63
N PHE A 80 -8.92 -3.59 -10.92
CA PHE A 80 -8.71 -3.53 -9.46
C PHE A 80 -9.66 -4.47 -8.71
N LEU A 81 -10.95 -4.44 -9.01
CA LEU A 81 -11.92 -5.31 -8.37
C LEU A 81 -11.57 -6.79 -8.57
N ALA A 82 -11.23 -7.19 -9.80
CA ALA A 82 -10.83 -8.56 -10.12
C ALA A 82 -9.54 -8.98 -9.41
N LYS A 83 -8.50 -8.13 -9.45
CA LYS A 83 -7.21 -8.38 -8.78
C LYS A 83 -7.38 -8.63 -7.28
N HIS A 84 -8.27 -7.87 -6.64
CA HIS A 84 -8.52 -7.95 -5.21
C HIS A 84 -9.70 -8.88 -4.84
N GLN A 85 -10.27 -9.61 -5.80
CA GLN A 85 -11.39 -10.56 -5.61
C GLN A 85 -12.62 -9.91 -4.97
N ILE A 86 -12.89 -8.64 -5.31
CA ILE A 86 -14.00 -7.85 -4.76
C ILE A 86 -15.20 -7.94 -5.71
N ALA A 87 -16.32 -8.46 -5.20
CA ALA A 87 -17.56 -8.57 -5.97
C ALA A 87 -18.37 -7.26 -6.02
N SER A 88 -18.22 -6.39 -5.01
CA SER A 88 -18.99 -5.14 -4.90
C SER A 88 -18.34 -3.98 -5.63
N GLU A 89 -19.06 -3.43 -6.61
CA GLU A 89 -18.66 -2.22 -7.36
C GLU A 89 -18.98 -0.90 -6.63
N ALA A 90 -19.32 -0.96 -5.34
CA ALA A 90 -19.62 0.23 -4.56
C ALA A 90 -18.41 1.19 -4.45
N VAL A 91 -18.74 2.49 -4.35
CA VAL A 91 -17.81 3.61 -4.17
C VAL A 91 -18.28 4.50 -3.00
N PRO A 92 -17.40 5.30 -2.36
CA PRO A 92 -15.97 5.42 -2.62
C PRO A 92 -15.19 4.18 -2.18
N ARG A 93 -14.15 3.83 -2.93
CA ARG A 93 -13.23 2.74 -2.56
C ARG A 93 -11.79 3.24 -2.59
N THR A 94 -11.04 2.94 -1.54
CA THR A 94 -9.62 3.32 -1.41
C THR A 94 -8.75 2.09 -1.28
N PHE A 95 -7.64 2.02 -2.02
CA PHE A 95 -6.62 0.97 -1.88
C PHE A 95 -5.30 1.58 -1.39
N ILE A 96 -4.66 0.91 -0.43
CA ILE A 96 -3.37 1.27 0.15
C ILE A 96 -2.57 -0.04 0.31
N GLY A 97 -1.65 -0.31 -0.61
CA GLY A 97 -1.02 -1.63 -0.71
C GLY A 97 -2.08 -2.74 -0.86
N ASP A 98 -2.04 -3.73 0.01
CA ASP A 98 -3.02 -4.84 0.03
C ASP A 98 -4.31 -4.51 0.78
N LYS A 99 -4.36 -3.37 1.47
CA LYS A 99 -5.54 -2.93 2.21
C LYS A 99 -6.51 -2.23 1.28
N ASN A 100 -7.80 -2.50 1.46
CA ASN A 100 -8.83 -1.80 0.73
C ASN A 100 -9.98 -1.40 1.66
N PHE A 101 -10.53 -0.22 1.39
CA PHE A 101 -11.52 0.45 2.21
C PHE A 101 -12.76 0.79 1.40
N ILE A 102 -13.95 0.67 1.99
CA ILE A 102 -15.23 1.01 1.36
C ILE A 102 -15.99 2.06 2.17
N GLY A 103 -16.67 2.96 1.45
CA GLY A 103 -17.49 4.00 2.07
C GLY A 103 -16.64 5.13 2.65
N TYR A 104 -17.31 6.14 3.20
CA TYR A 104 -16.67 7.20 3.97
C TYR A 104 -17.66 7.82 4.94
N SER A 105 -17.23 7.95 6.20
CA SER A 105 -17.92 8.70 7.25
C SER A 105 -16.99 9.78 7.79
N GLU A 106 -17.52 11.00 7.93
CA GLU A 106 -16.84 12.10 8.61
C GLU A 106 -16.87 11.94 10.14
N THR A 107 -17.69 11.01 10.64
CA THR A 107 -17.74 10.68 12.06
C THR A 107 -16.45 9.97 12.45
N GLU A 108 -15.82 10.43 13.53
CA GLU A 108 -14.69 9.73 14.11
C GLU A 108 -15.11 8.32 14.55
N GLY A 109 -14.32 7.32 14.18
CA GLY A 109 -14.60 5.94 14.50
C GLY A 109 -13.42 5.04 14.16
N GLU A 110 -13.37 3.87 14.79
CA GLU A 110 -12.33 2.89 14.50
C GLU A 110 -12.50 2.28 13.11
N LEU A 111 -11.40 1.78 12.55
CA LEU A 111 -11.42 1.01 11.32
C LEU A 111 -12.08 -0.34 11.60
N GLU A 112 -13.28 -0.56 11.08
CA GLU A 112 -14.03 -1.79 11.28
C GLU A 112 -13.91 -2.73 10.07
N TYR A 113 -13.55 -3.99 10.29
CA TYR A 113 -13.60 -5.00 9.24
C TYR A 113 -15.05 -5.42 8.98
N ASN A 114 -15.49 -5.29 7.73
CA ASN A 114 -16.80 -5.74 7.28
C ASN A 114 -16.68 -7.10 6.56
N PRO A 115 -17.16 -8.21 7.17
CA PRO A 115 -17.05 -9.55 6.60
C PRO A 115 -17.94 -9.76 5.36
N VAL A 116 -18.99 -8.94 5.16
CA VAL A 116 -19.88 -9.02 3.99
C VAL A 116 -19.16 -8.57 2.73
N TYR A 117 -18.29 -7.57 2.88
CA TYR A 117 -17.51 -7.03 1.76
C TYR A 117 -16.09 -7.57 1.72
N GLY A 118 -15.58 -8.12 2.83
CA GLY A 118 -14.18 -8.56 2.96
C GLY A 118 -13.21 -7.38 3.05
N VAL A 119 -13.65 -6.23 3.55
CA VAL A 119 -12.92 -4.94 3.47
C VAL A 119 -13.04 -4.16 4.78
N ILE A 120 -12.24 -3.12 4.92
CA ILE A 120 -12.29 -2.22 6.07
C ILE A 120 -13.25 -1.04 5.76
N SER A 121 -14.17 -0.73 6.67
CA SER A 121 -15.01 0.48 6.57
C SER A 121 -14.15 1.73 6.73
N ALA A 122 -14.26 2.69 5.81
CA ALA A 122 -13.49 3.93 5.92
C ALA A 122 -14.22 4.97 6.81
N THR A 123 -13.58 5.34 7.91
CA THR A 123 -14.00 6.41 8.82
C THR A 123 -12.90 7.46 8.91
N LYS A 124 -13.27 8.70 9.25
CA LYS A 124 -12.28 9.71 9.63
C LYS A 124 -11.60 9.25 10.92
N THR A 125 -10.28 9.08 10.89
CA THR A 125 -9.48 8.87 12.10
C THR A 125 -8.91 10.20 12.59
N ARG A 126 -8.69 10.31 13.90
CA ARG A 126 -8.16 11.50 14.56
C ARG A 126 -6.76 11.87 14.07
#